data_AF-A0A1D1UQN3-F1
#
_entry.id   AF-A0A1D1UQN3-F1
#
_cell.length_a   1.000
_cell.length_b   1.000
_cell.length_c   1.000
_cell.angle_alpha   90.00
_cell.angle_beta   90.00
_cell.angle_gamma   90.00
#
_symmetry.space_group_name_H-M   'P 1'
#
loop_
_entity.id
_entity.type
_entity.pdbx_description
1 polymer ?
#
loop_
_entity_poly.entity_id
_entity_poly.type
_entity_poly.pdbx_seq_one_letter_code
_entity_poly.pdbx_strand_id
1 'polypeptide(L)'
;MGAELLQLLSFRTTIERCATVLKPLGLDLLSILSHKSAEPFHDPTVSMTSITAIQVALVDFLRTLKVPVDGIIGYGTGEIGCAYADGCITLEQAMLIVYHIGLSIRESELPLDSTVEVGLSLRKAE
;
A
#
# COMPACT_ATOMS: atom_id res chain seq x y z
N MET A 1 9.97 0.49 6.14
CA MET A 1 9.94 0.08 4.70
C MET A 1 10.05 1.34 3.85
N GLY A 2 10.86 1.36 2.79
CA GLY A 2 10.92 2.50 1.85
C GLY A 2 11.59 3.78 2.38
N ALA A 3 12.23 3.73 3.56
CA ALA A 3 12.84 4.90 4.19
C ALA A 3 14.01 5.46 3.35
N GLU A 4 14.80 4.58 2.74
CA GLU A 4 15.91 4.95 1.87
C GLU A 4 15.43 5.66 0.59
N LEU A 5 14.27 5.25 0.07
CA LEU A 5 13.67 5.85 -1.13
C LEU A 5 13.14 7.26 -0.89
N LEU A 6 12.93 7.67 0.37
CA LEU A 6 12.60 9.07 0.70
C LEU A 6 13.72 10.03 0.30
N GLN A 7 14.92 9.58 -0.03
CA GLN A 7 15.97 10.44 -0.61
C GLN A 7 15.66 10.87 -2.05
N LEU A 8 14.80 10.13 -2.75
CA LEU A 8 14.35 10.46 -4.11
C LEU A 8 13.19 11.46 -4.02
N LEU A 9 13.36 12.64 -4.63
CA LEU A 9 12.40 13.75 -4.52
C LEU A 9 10.99 13.35 -4.97
N SER A 10 10.84 12.76 -6.15
CA SER A 10 9.53 12.36 -6.69
C SER A 10 8.82 11.34 -5.79
N PHE A 11 9.56 10.35 -5.28
CA PHE A 11 9.03 9.39 -4.33
C PHE A 11 8.57 10.07 -3.03
N ARG A 12 9.42 10.91 -2.44
CA ARG A 12 9.10 11.64 -1.19
C ARG A 12 7.86 12.51 -1.36
N THR A 13 7.78 13.29 -2.44
CA THR A 13 6.65 14.18 -2.70
C THR A 13 5.34 13.41 -2.76
N THR A 14 5.32 12.24 -3.41
CA THR A 14 4.11 11.41 -3.43
C THR A 14 3.78 10.84 -2.05
N ILE A 15 4.77 10.39 -1.27
CA ILE A 15 4.54 9.94 0.12
C ILE A 15 3.98 11.06 1.00
N GLU A 16 4.46 12.30 0.89
CA GLU A 16 3.94 13.45 1.64
C GLU A 16 2.48 13.76 1.29
N ARG A 17 2.10 13.60 0.01
CA ARG A 17 0.69 13.70 -0.42
C ARG A 17 -0.15 12.60 0.19
N CYS A 18 0.32 11.34 0.18
CA CYS A 18 -0.36 10.24 0.86
C CYS A 18 -0.52 10.52 2.36
N ALA A 19 0.53 11.00 3.03
CA ALA A 19 0.51 11.36 4.45
C ALA A 19 -0.51 12.47 4.74
N THR A 20 -0.67 13.43 3.84
CA THR A 20 -1.66 14.51 3.99
C THR A 20 -3.09 13.97 3.99
N VAL A 21 -3.40 12.97 3.17
CA VAL A 21 -4.73 12.33 3.13
C VAL A 21 -5.00 11.53 4.41
N LEU A 22 -3.97 10.88 4.95
CA LEU A 22 -4.10 9.96 6.09
C LEU A 22 -4.06 10.66 7.45
N LYS A 23 -3.44 11.85 7.53
CA LYS A 23 -3.29 12.60 8.78
C LYS A 23 -4.62 12.90 9.50
N PRO A 24 -5.70 13.35 8.82
CA PRO A 24 -7.01 13.53 9.46
C PRO A 24 -7.63 12.24 10.01
N LEU A 25 -7.19 11.09 9.51
CA LEU A 25 -7.65 9.76 9.93
C LEU A 25 -6.81 9.20 11.09
N GLY A 26 -5.84 9.97 11.60
CA GLY A 26 -5.00 9.59 12.74
C GLY A 26 -3.77 8.76 12.38
N LEU A 27 -3.42 8.62 11.10
CA LEU A 27 -2.21 7.92 10.66
C LEU A 27 -1.10 8.89 10.27
N ASP A 28 0.03 8.83 11.00
CA ASP A 28 1.26 9.53 10.65
C ASP A 28 2.17 8.63 9.79
N LEU A 29 1.90 8.63 8.48
CA LEU A 29 2.62 7.78 7.52
C LEU A 29 4.13 8.00 7.54
N LEU A 30 4.60 9.26 7.66
CA LEU A 30 6.04 9.55 7.64
C LEU A 30 6.75 8.99 8.87
N SER A 31 6.11 9.11 10.04
CA SER A 31 6.61 8.50 11.27
C SER A 31 6.65 6.97 11.16
N ILE A 32 5.58 6.36 10.64
CA ILE A 32 5.47 4.90 10.43
C ILE A 32 6.59 4.39 9.51
N LEU A 33 6.80 5.02 8.35
CA LEU A 33 7.82 4.58 7.39
C LEU A 33 9.26 4.76 7.90
N SER A 34 9.46 5.74 8.79
CA SER A 34 10.76 6.01 9.42
C SER A 34 11.04 5.15 10.66
N HIS A 35 10.05 4.39 11.13
CA HIS A 35 10.20 3.54 12.29
C HIS A 35 11.06 2.31 11.98
N LYS A 36 11.96 1.95 12.91
CA LYS A 36 12.83 0.77 12.79
C LYS A 36 12.20 -0.55 13.25
N SER A 37 11.05 -0.48 13.93
CA SER A 37 10.36 -1.64 14.50
C SER A 37 9.32 -2.15 13.51
N ALA A 38 9.13 -3.47 13.47
CA ALA A 38 8.07 -4.09 12.70
C ALA A 38 6.70 -4.04 13.42
N GLU A 39 6.67 -3.73 14.72
CA GLU A 39 5.46 -3.79 15.54
C GLU A 39 4.26 -3.00 14.99
N PRO A 40 4.41 -1.77 14.46
CA PRO A 40 3.28 -1.02 13.91
C PRO A 40 2.61 -1.74 12.74
N PHE A 41 3.33 -2.60 12.02
CA PHE A 41 2.83 -3.32 10.85
C PHE A 41 1.98 -4.55 11.22
N HIS A 42 1.82 -4.89 12.50
CA HIS A 42 0.84 -5.88 12.93
C HIS A 42 -0.61 -5.37 12.83
N ASP A 43 -0.81 -4.04 12.78
CA ASP A 43 -2.12 -3.46 12.47
C ASP A 43 -2.37 -3.54 10.95
N PRO A 44 -3.48 -4.16 10.49
CA PRO A 44 -3.79 -4.27 9.05
C PRO A 44 -4.00 -2.90 8.41
N THR A 45 -4.57 -1.93 9.14
CA THR A 45 -4.73 -0.54 8.69
C THR A 45 -3.36 0.09 8.39
N VAL A 46 -2.39 -0.09 9.29
CA VAL A 46 -1.04 0.48 9.14
C VAL A 46 -0.30 -0.21 8.00
N SER A 47 -0.30 -1.54 7.98
CA SER A 47 0.46 -2.31 6.98
C SER A 47 -0.06 -2.13 5.56
N MET A 48 -1.38 -2.29 5.35
CA MET A 48 -1.99 -2.14 4.03
C MET A 48 -1.86 -0.72 3.49
N THR A 49 -2.07 0.29 4.35
CA THR A 49 -1.93 1.69 3.95
C THR A 49 -0.47 2.03 3.60
N SER A 50 0.48 1.54 4.39
CA SER A 50 1.91 1.78 4.15
C SER A 50 2.38 1.17 2.83
N ILE A 51 2.01 -0.09 2.54
CA ILE A 51 2.42 -0.74 1.30
C ILE A 51 1.78 -0.07 0.08
N THR A 52 0.51 0.34 0.17
CA THR A 52 -0.19 1.03 -0.93
C THR A 52 0.40 2.40 -1.19
N ALA A 53 0.75 3.16 -0.15
CA ALA A 53 1.41 4.45 -0.30
C ALA A 53 2.77 4.30 -1.01
N ILE A 54 3.54 3.26 -0.66
CA ILE A 54 4.79 2.93 -1.35
C ILE A 54 4.54 2.57 -2.82
N GLN A 55 3.52 1.75 -3.11
CA GLN A 55 3.16 1.39 -4.50
C GLN A 55 2.80 2.63 -5.32
N VAL A 56 1.97 3.51 -4.79
CA VAL A 56 1.59 4.79 -5.43
C VAL A 56 2.81 5.68 -5.69
N ALA A 57 3.72 5.79 -4.72
CA ALA A 57 4.96 6.55 -4.88
C ALA A 57 5.93 5.91 -5.90
N LEU A 58 5.98 4.59 -5.98
CA LEU A 58 6.76 3.88 -7.01
C LEU A 58 6.17 4.08 -8.41
N VAL A 59 4.84 4.06 -8.55
CA VAL A 59 4.17 4.36 -9.81
C VAL A 59 4.52 5.78 -10.29
N ASP A 60 4.43 6.78 -9.42
CA ASP A 60 4.81 8.16 -9.77
C ASP A 60 6.30 8.28 -10.10
N PHE A 61 7.17 7.59 -9.36
CA PHE A 61 8.59 7.53 -9.67
C PHE A 61 8.84 6.92 -11.07
N LEU A 62 8.22 5.78 -11.40
CA LEU A 62 8.34 5.15 -12.72
C LEU A 62 7.82 6.03 -13.85
N ARG A 63 6.73 6.79 -13.61
CA ARG A 63 6.23 7.80 -14.57
C ARG A 63 7.29 8.87 -14.86
N THR A 64 8.10 9.28 -13.87
CA THR A 64 9.21 10.23 -14.12
C THR A 64 10.29 9.67 -15.04
N LEU A 65 10.47 8.35 -15.04
CA LEU A 65 11.40 7.64 -15.93
C LEU A 65 10.83 7.40 -17.33
N LYS A 66 9.54 7.72 -17.56
CA LYS A 66 8.84 7.52 -18.84
C LYS A 66 8.91 6.07 -19.35
N VAL A 67 8.88 5.11 -18.42
CA VAL A 67 8.83 3.69 -18.76
C VAL A 67 7.46 3.39 -19.37
N PRO A 68 7.38 2.81 -20.59
CA PRO A 68 6.11 2.39 -21.16
C PRO A 68 5.53 1.22 -20.36
N VAL A 69 4.22 1.24 -20.14
CA VAL A 69 3.49 0.19 -19.43
C VAL A 69 2.48 -0.42 -20.39
N ASP A 70 2.73 -1.65 -20.83
CA ASP A 70 1.86 -2.37 -21.77
C ASP A 70 0.73 -3.13 -21.07
N GLY A 71 0.87 -3.39 -19.78
CA GLY A 71 -0.11 -4.11 -18.97
C GLY A 71 0.19 -4.00 -17.47
N ILE A 72 -0.85 -4.18 -16.66
CA ILE A 72 -0.80 -4.01 -15.21
C ILE A 72 -1.54 -5.18 -14.55
N ILE A 73 -0.94 -5.81 -13.54
CA ILE A 73 -1.52 -6.93 -12.80
C ILE A 73 -1.33 -6.68 -11.31
N GLY A 74 -2.41 -6.79 -10.54
CA GLY A 74 -2.41 -6.68 -9.08
C GLY A 74 -2.66 -8.02 -8.40
N TYR A 75 -2.23 -8.13 -7.15
CA TYR A 75 -2.56 -9.24 -6.26
C TYR A 75 -2.89 -8.70 -4.88
N GLY A 76 -4.07 -9.05 -4.35
CA GLY A 76 -4.58 -8.52 -3.10
C GLY A 76 -4.57 -6.99 -3.09
N THR A 77 -3.98 -6.39 -2.05
CA THR A 77 -3.83 -4.93 -1.93
C THR A 77 -3.12 -4.28 -3.13
N GLY A 78 -2.29 -5.03 -3.87
CA GLY A 78 -1.64 -4.55 -5.08
C GLY A 78 -2.61 -4.14 -6.20
N GLU A 79 -3.84 -4.63 -6.20
CA GLU A 79 -4.88 -4.18 -7.16
C GLU A 79 -5.21 -2.69 -7.02
N ILE A 80 -5.11 -2.13 -5.81
CA ILE A 80 -5.32 -0.70 -5.57
C ILE A 80 -4.20 0.12 -6.23
N GLY A 81 -2.94 -0.33 -6.08
CA GLY A 81 -1.81 0.27 -6.79
C GLY A 81 -1.95 0.20 -8.31
N CYS A 82 -2.52 -0.89 -8.83
CA CYS A 82 -2.80 -1.05 -10.25
C CYS A 82 -3.89 -0.10 -10.75
N ALA A 83 -5.00 0.02 -10.02
CA ALA A 83 -6.06 0.98 -10.35
C ALA A 83 -5.55 2.42 -10.37
N TYR A 84 -4.61 2.77 -9.47
CA TYR A 84 -3.94 4.07 -9.50
C TYR A 84 -2.98 4.22 -10.70
N ALA A 85 -2.23 3.17 -11.02
CA ALA A 85 -1.32 3.16 -12.17
C ALA A 85 -2.05 3.35 -13.50
N ASP A 86 -3.21 2.69 -13.65
CA ASP A 86 -4.13 2.78 -14.79
C ASP A 86 -4.89 4.12 -14.85
N GLY A 87 -4.94 4.85 -13.72
CA GLY A 87 -5.61 6.16 -13.64
C GLY A 87 -7.12 6.09 -13.38
N CYS A 88 -7.65 4.91 -13.04
CA CYS A 88 -9.04 4.71 -12.66
C CYS A 88 -9.39 5.38 -11.32
N ILE A 89 -8.41 5.51 -10.42
CA ILE A 89 -8.57 6.16 -9.12
C ILE A 89 -7.49 7.20 -8.86
N THR A 90 -7.82 8.23 -8.10
CA THR A 90 -6.84 9.23 -7.63
C THR A 90 -5.99 8.69 -6.48
N LEU A 91 -4.91 9.40 -6.14
CA LEU A 91 -4.09 9.08 -4.97
C LEU A 91 -4.92 9.12 -3.68
N GLU A 92 -5.77 10.14 -3.55
CA GLU A 92 -6.64 10.34 -2.40
C GLU A 92 -7.63 9.19 -2.27
N GLN A 93 -8.24 8.76 -3.38
CA GLN A 93 -9.11 7.59 -3.42
C GLN A 93 -8.35 6.31 -3.04
N ALA A 94 -7.16 6.08 -3.59
CA ALA A 94 -6.34 4.91 -3.27
C ALA A 94 -6.04 4.83 -1.76
N MET A 95 -5.66 5.96 -1.14
CA MET A 95 -5.37 6.02 0.31
C MET A 95 -6.63 5.80 1.16
N LEU A 96 -7.76 6.40 0.79
CA LEU A 96 -9.02 6.21 1.51
C LEU A 96 -9.54 4.78 1.40
N ILE A 97 -9.50 4.18 0.21
CA ILE A 97 -9.93 2.80 -0.04
C ILE A 97 -9.14 1.85 0.86
N VAL A 98 -7.80 1.91 0.81
CA VAL A 98 -6.98 0.98 1.59
C VAL A 98 -7.09 1.21 3.10
N TYR A 99 -7.20 2.47 3.52
CA TYR A 99 -7.40 2.80 4.94
C TYR A 99 -8.67 2.15 5.47
N HIS A 100 -9.79 2.32 4.76
CA HIS A 100 -11.07 1.75 5.20
C HIS A 100 -11.09 0.23 5.13
N ILE A 101 -10.45 -0.39 4.14
CA ILE A 101 -10.31 -1.87 4.10
C ILE A 101 -9.57 -2.36 5.35
N GLY A 102 -8.40 -1.78 5.66
CA GLY A 102 -7.62 -2.19 6.82
C GLY A 102 -8.33 -1.92 8.15
N LEU A 103 -9.03 -0.79 8.25
CA LEU A 103 -9.85 -0.46 9.42
C LEU A 103 -10.98 -1.46 9.60
N SER A 104 -11.71 -1.78 8.53
CA SER A 104 -12.79 -2.77 8.59
C SER A 104 -12.28 -4.13 9.01
N ILE A 105 -11.13 -4.59 8.52
CA ILE A 105 -10.52 -5.86 8.96
C ILE A 105 -10.21 -5.80 10.46
N ARG A 106 -9.58 -4.72 10.92
CA ARG A 106 -9.24 -4.52 12.34
C ARG A 106 -10.47 -4.54 13.25
N GLU A 107 -11.57 -3.93 12.81
CA GLU A 107 -12.81 -3.79 13.59
C GLU A 107 -13.75 -4.99 13.50
N SER A 108 -13.56 -5.90 12.53
CA SER A 108 -14.50 -7.01 12.29
C SER A 108 -14.42 -8.16 13.30
N GLU A 109 -13.54 -8.10 14.31
CA GLU A 109 -13.34 -9.13 15.35
C GLU A 109 -13.32 -10.57 14.80
N LEU A 110 -12.74 -10.77 13.62
CA LEU A 110 -12.69 -12.07 12.97
C LEU A 110 -11.80 -13.03 13.80
N PRO A 111 -12.10 -14.35 13.78
CA PRO A 111 -11.22 -15.35 14.37
C PRO A 111 -9.80 -15.21 13.81
N LEU A 112 -8.79 -15.45 14.66
CA LEU A 112 -7.40 -15.46 14.19
C LEU A 112 -7.25 -16.49 13.06
N ASP A 113 -6.86 -16.01 11.90
CA ASP A 113 -6.50 -16.83 10.76
C ASP A 113 -5.02 -16.62 10.39
N SER A 114 -4.52 -17.52 9.55
CA SER A 114 -3.17 -17.38 8.99
C SER A 114 -3.17 -17.92 7.58
N THR A 115 -2.41 -17.27 6.71
CA THR A 115 -2.22 -17.70 5.33
C THR A 115 -0.79 -18.22 5.17
N VAL A 116 -0.64 -19.32 4.43
CA VAL A 116 0.66 -19.89 4.08
C VAL A 116 0.70 -20.18 2.59
N GLU A 117 1.81 -19.84 1.95
CA GLU A 117 2.05 -20.19 0.56
C GLU A 117 2.53 -21.65 0.47
N VAL A 118 1.91 -22.45 -0.41
CA VAL A 118 2.25 -23.86 -0.63
C VAL A 118 2.46 -24.14 -2.11
N GLY A 119 3.51 -24.90 -2.43
CA GLY A 119 3.86 -25.29 -3.80
C GLY A 119 2.99 -26.41 -4.38
N LEU A 120 1.68 -26.27 -4.31
CA LEU A 120 0.70 -27.21 -4.87
C LEU A 120 -0.02 -26.58 -6.07
N SER A 121 -0.34 -27.40 -7.08
CA SER A 121 -1.29 -26.97 -8.09
C SER A 121 -2.67 -26.79 -7.46
N LEU A 122 -3.51 -25.89 -7.99
CA LEU A 122 -4.89 -25.70 -7.51
C LEU A 122 -5.65 -27.03 -7.33
N ARG A 123 -5.59 -27.91 -8.33
CA ARG A 123 -6.19 -29.27 -8.30
C ARG A 123 -5.71 -30.20 -7.18
N LYS A 124 -4.57 -29.90 -6.54
CA LYS A 124 -4.02 -30.66 -5.41
C LYS A 124 -4.30 -30.00 -4.06
N ALA A 125 -4.77 -28.75 -4.08
CA ALA A 125 -5.09 -27.97 -2.89
C ALA A 125 -6.58 -28.07 -2.49
N GLU A 126 -7.44 -28.35 -3.48
CA GLU A 126 -8.84 -28.79 -3.29
C GLU A 126 -8.93 -30.23 -2.78
#